data_AF-A0A1H0CV17-F1
#
_entry.id   AF-A0A1H0CV17-F1
#
_cell.length_a   1.000
_cell.length_b   1.000
_cell.length_c   1.000
_cell.angle_alpha   90.00
_cell.angle_beta   90.00
_cell.angle_gamma   90.00
#
_symmetry.space_group_name_H-M   'P 1'
#
loop_
_entity.id
_entity.type
_entity.pdbx_description
1 polymer ?
#
loop_
_entity_poly.entity_id
_entity_poly.type
_entity_poly.pdbx_seq_one_letter_code
_entity_poly.pdbx_strand_id
1 'polypeptide(L)'
;MKSEYDFSEATRGQIASSKGKTRITIMLDDAVIEAARDRAENAGTGYQTIINNLLRQALVPETHKLTSPTVKKPASKSRTTISRTEVAILEQKMASLVIEMQLFLDNPEHKAPKAKVAGQKKTQMADAD
;
A
#
# COMPACT_ATOMS: atom_id res chain seq x y z
N MET A 1 -5.95 17.41 32.92
CA MET A 1 -4.59 16.82 32.91
C MET A 1 -3.88 17.29 34.18
N LYS A 2 -3.07 16.44 34.83
CA LYS A 2 -2.31 16.85 36.03
C LYS A 2 -1.11 17.71 35.62
N SER A 3 -0.81 18.71 36.45
CA SER A 3 0.25 19.70 36.22
C SER A 3 1.65 19.12 36.34
N GLU A 4 1.84 18.13 37.22
CA GLU A 4 3.14 17.49 37.44
C GLU A 4 2.98 15.99 37.65
N TYR A 5 3.91 15.25 37.06
CA TYR A 5 4.10 13.83 37.26
C TYR A 5 5.48 13.62 37.87
N ASP A 6 5.51 12.93 39.01
CA ASP A 6 6.73 12.50 39.65
C ASP A 6 7.18 11.16 39.04
N PHE A 7 8.37 11.16 38.45
CA PHE A 7 9.00 10.00 37.82
C PHE A 7 10.24 9.52 38.59
N SER A 8 10.41 9.94 39.85
CA SER A 8 11.53 9.54 40.71
C SER A 8 11.65 8.02 40.87
N GLU A 9 10.52 7.31 40.93
CA GLU A 9 10.43 5.84 41.04
C GLU A 9 10.23 5.14 39.68
N ALA A 10 10.37 5.86 38.56
CA ALA A 10 10.14 5.28 37.23
C ALA A 10 11.34 4.44 36.76
N THR A 11 11.20 3.11 36.82
CA THR A 11 12.22 2.18 36.29
C THR A 11 12.20 2.18 34.76
N ARG A 12 13.34 2.51 34.13
CA ARG A 12 13.51 2.34 32.67
C ARG A 12 13.38 0.86 32.31
N GLY A 13 12.29 0.51 31.63
CA GLY A 13 12.07 -0.83 31.09
C GLY A 13 13.19 -1.27 30.14
N GLN A 14 13.26 -2.58 29.89
CA GLN A 14 14.28 -3.20 29.04
C GLN A 14 14.30 -2.54 27.66
N ILE A 15 15.41 -1.88 27.32
CA ILE A 15 15.60 -1.27 26.00
C ILE A 15 15.68 -2.40 24.99
N ALA A 16 14.75 -2.44 24.03
CA ALA A 16 14.76 -3.43 22.97
C ALA A 16 16.12 -3.37 22.23
N SER A 17 16.85 -4.49 22.23
CA SER A 17 18.14 -4.58 21.55
C SER A 17 17.95 -4.28 20.06
N SER A 18 18.71 -3.33 19.52
CA SER A 18 18.69 -2.96 18.11
C SER A 18 19.45 -3.99 17.27
N LYS A 19 18.98 -5.25 17.26
CA LYS A 19 19.61 -6.34 16.52
C LYS A 19 19.75 -5.97 15.03
N GLY A 20 20.99 -5.87 14.54
CA GLY A 20 21.31 -5.55 13.15
C GLY A 20 21.24 -4.06 12.76
N LYS A 21 21.19 -3.14 13.74
CA LYS A 21 21.26 -1.69 13.48
C LYS A 21 22.30 -1.04 14.38
N THR A 22 23.20 -0.28 13.78
CA THR A 22 24.23 0.51 14.48
C THR A 22 23.78 1.97 14.54
N ARG A 23 23.84 2.59 15.72
CA ARG A 23 23.60 4.03 15.89
C ARG A 23 24.85 4.78 15.44
N ILE A 24 24.70 5.67 14.46
CA ILE A 24 25.77 6.53 13.96
C ILE A 24 25.28 7.98 13.90
N THR A 25 26.21 8.93 13.96
CA THR A 25 25.95 10.34 13.72
C THR A 25 26.39 10.66 12.30
N ILE A 26 25.46 11.14 11.46
CA ILE A 26 25.73 11.59 10.09
C ILE A 26 25.02 12.92 9.87
N MET A 27 25.60 13.77 9.02
CA MET A 27 24.91 14.95 8.50
C MET A 27 24.14 14.54 7.25
N LEU A 28 22.90 15.00 7.12
CA LEU A 28 22.06 14.84 5.95
C LEU A 28 21.51 16.21 5.58
N ASP A 29 21.37 16.46 4.28
CA ASP A 29 20.78 17.70 3.79
C ASP A 29 19.32 17.79 4.23
N ASP A 30 18.86 19.00 4.57
CA ASP A 30 17.48 19.25 5.00
C ASP A 30 16.46 18.76 3.95
N ALA A 31 16.77 18.95 2.67
CA ALA A 31 15.93 18.47 1.56
C ALA A 31 15.73 16.95 1.57
N VAL A 32 16.75 16.18 1.99
CA VAL A 32 16.67 14.72 2.10
C VAL A 32 15.81 14.33 3.31
N ILE A 33 15.94 15.06 4.42
CA ILE A 33 15.17 14.82 5.64
C ILE A 33 13.68 15.07 5.38
N GLU A 34 13.33 16.21 4.77
CA GLU A 34 11.96 16.56 4.43
C GLU A 34 11.33 15.57 3.45
N ALA A 35 12.02 15.23 2.36
CA ALA A 35 11.53 14.23 1.40
C ALA A 35 11.34 12.84 2.05
N ALA A 36 12.18 12.47 3.02
CA ALA A 36 12.02 11.23 3.76
C ALA A 36 10.83 11.27 4.73
N ARG A 37 10.52 12.41 5.34
CA ARG A 37 9.34 12.63 6.20
C ARG A 37 8.05 12.49 5.40
N ASP A 38 7.93 13.21 4.28
CA ASP A 38 6.74 13.16 3.42
C ASP A 38 6.45 11.73 2.94
N ARG A 39 7.49 10.99 2.51
CA ARG A 39 7.34 9.59 2.09
C ARG A 39 6.97 8.68 3.25
N ALA A 40 7.48 8.95 4.44
CA ALA A 40 7.22 8.15 5.64
C ALA A 40 5.77 8.32 6.12
N GLU A 41 5.25 9.55 6.12
CA GLU A 41 3.85 9.85 6.46
C GLU A 41 2.89 9.14 5.50
N ASN A 42 3.13 9.25 4.19
CA ASN A 42 2.33 8.57 3.17
C ASN A 42 2.38 7.04 3.28
N ALA A 43 3.52 6.48 3.70
CA ALA A 43 3.71 5.03 3.84
C ALA A 43 3.33 4.49 5.23
N GLY A 44 3.01 5.35 6.20
CA GLY A 44 2.76 4.96 7.60
C GLY A 44 3.97 4.29 8.27
N THR A 45 5.19 4.69 7.90
CA THR A 45 6.44 4.16 8.46
C THR A 45 7.31 5.28 9.03
N GLY A 46 8.44 4.95 9.65
CA GLY A 46 9.39 5.96 10.12
C GLY A 46 10.35 6.42 9.02
N TYR A 47 10.70 7.71 8.98
CA TYR A 47 11.65 8.28 8.02
C TYR A 47 13.01 7.56 8.03
N GLN A 48 13.48 7.10 9.20
CA GLN A 48 14.71 6.31 9.32
C GLN A 48 14.63 4.99 8.54
N THR A 49 13.45 4.36 8.46
CA THR A 49 13.24 3.12 7.68
C THR A 49 13.36 3.42 6.19
N ILE A 50 12.78 4.52 5.72
CA ILE A 50 12.88 4.96 4.32
C ILE A 50 14.34 5.20 3.94
N ILE A 51 15.07 5.99 4.73
CA ILE A 51 16.48 6.31 4.47
C ILE A 51 17.32 5.03 4.41
N ASN A 52 17.19 4.15 5.42
CA ASN A 52 17.96 2.91 5.44
C ASN A 52 17.65 1.98 4.26
N ASN A 53 16.39 1.91 3.82
CA ASN A 53 16.02 1.07 2.68
C ASN A 53 16.60 1.61 1.37
N LEU A 54 16.59 2.93 1.18
CA LEU A 54 17.22 3.58 0.03
C LEU A 54 18.73 3.32 0.01
N LEU A 55 19.40 3.50 1.16
CA LEU A 55 20.83 3.20 1.28
C LEU A 55 21.15 1.72 1.00
N ARG A 56 20.30 0.79 1.47
CA ARG A 56 20.46 -0.63 1.15
C ARG A 56 20.34 -0.89 -0.36
N GLN A 57 19.32 -0.35 -1.01
CA GLN A 57 19.12 -0.54 -2.45
C GLN A 57 20.27 0.06 -3.27
N ALA A 58 20.85 1.16 -2.82
CA ALA A 58 21.93 1.84 -3.52
C ALA A 58 23.31 1.20 -3.28
N LEU A 59 23.58 0.68 -2.07
CA LEU A 59 24.92 0.28 -1.65
C LEU A 59 25.10 -1.23 -1.47
N VAL A 60 24.01 -1.98 -1.29
CA VAL A 60 24.08 -3.43 -1.05
C VAL A 60 23.64 -4.16 -2.32
N PRO A 61 24.54 -4.85 -3.03
CA PRO A 61 24.16 -5.66 -4.17
C PRO A 61 23.17 -6.76 -3.75
N GLU A 62 22.23 -7.11 -4.63
CA GLU A 62 21.07 -8.00 -4.42
C GLU A 62 21.42 -9.48 -4.07
N THR A 63 22.64 -9.76 -3.61
CA THR A 63 23.10 -11.12 -3.29
C THR A 63 22.72 -11.59 -1.88
N HIS A 64 22.12 -10.74 -1.02
CA HIS A 64 21.82 -11.13 0.36
C HIS A 64 20.48 -10.58 0.88
N LYS A 65 19.37 -11.10 0.35
CA LYS A 65 18.03 -10.94 0.95
C LYS A 65 17.88 -11.75 2.24
N LEU A 66 18.61 -11.41 3.29
CA LEU A 66 18.35 -11.96 4.62
C LEU A 66 18.53 -10.87 5.69
N THR A 67 17.47 -10.75 6.50
CA THR A 67 17.40 -10.13 7.83
C THR A 67 17.03 -8.64 7.92
N SER A 68 15.73 -8.38 8.08
CA SER A 68 15.26 -7.53 9.18
C SER A 68 13.89 -8.04 9.65
N PRO A 69 13.63 -8.14 10.96
CA PRO A 69 12.42 -8.77 11.47
C PRO A 69 11.20 -7.86 11.32
N THR A 70 10.13 -8.43 10.78
CA THR A 70 8.72 -8.18 11.09
C THR A 70 8.15 -6.77 10.84
N VAL A 71 7.52 -6.63 9.66
CA VAL A 71 6.15 -6.08 9.60
C VAL A 71 5.26 -7.23 9.09
N LYS A 72 4.42 -7.77 9.97
CA LYS A 72 3.31 -8.64 9.57
C LYS A 72 2.28 -7.75 8.85
N LYS A 73 2.16 -7.88 7.54
CA LYS A 73 0.97 -7.49 6.76
C LYS A 73 0.86 -8.43 5.55
N PRO A 74 -0.35 -8.89 5.19
CA PRO A 74 -0.53 -10.20 4.56
C PRO A 74 -0.04 -10.20 3.12
N ALA A 75 0.57 -11.33 2.75
CA ALA A 75 0.71 -11.84 1.39
C ALA A 75 0.55 -10.81 0.26
N SER A 76 1.61 -10.07 -0.04
CA SER A 76 1.81 -9.58 -1.39
C SER A 76 3.04 -10.26 -1.94
N LYS A 77 2.81 -11.02 -3.00
CA LYS A 77 3.67 -12.06 -3.56
C LYS A 77 5.11 -11.58 -3.67
N SER A 78 6.02 -12.47 -3.27
CA SER A 78 7.40 -12.49 -3.76
C SER A 78 7.43 -11.97 -5.19
N ARG A 79 8.35 -11.05 -5.51
CA ARG A 79 8.71 -10.72 -6.89
C ARG A 79 9.01 -12.03 -7.61
N THR A 80 7.97 -12.64 -8.18
CA THR A 80 8.05 -13.75 -9.08
C THR A 80 8.72 -13.17 -10.30
N THR A 81 9.77 -13.84 -10.76
CA THR A 81 10.16 -13.82 -12.16
C THR A 81 8.87 -13.82 -12.98
N ILE A 82 8.51 -12.68 -13.57
CA ILE A 82 7.26 -12.54 -14.30
C ILE A 82 7.36 -13.56 -15.43
N SER A 83 6.55 -14.62 -15.37
CA SER A 83 6.59 -15.65 -16.40
C SER A 83 6.14 -15.00 -17.71
N ARG A 84 6.82 -15.30 -18.82
CA ARG A 84 6.47 -14.74 -20.14
C ARG A 84 4.99 -14.97 -20.49
N THR A 85 4.41 -16.05 -19.96
CA THR A 85 2.99 -16.39 -20.04
C THR A 85 2.09 -15.42 -19.30
N GLU A 86 2.47 -14.94 -18.11
CA GLU A 86 1.69 -13.92 -17.39
C GLU A 86 1.67 -12.59 -18.14
N VAL A 87 2.81 -12.19 -18.74
CA VAL A 87 2.88 -10.98 -19.59
C VAL A 87 1.96 -11.12 -20.78
N ALA A 88 2.01 -12.25 -21.49
CA ALA A 88 1.16 -12.49 -22.66
C ALA A 88 -0.35 -12.43 -22.32
N ILE A 89 -0.75 -12.95 -21.16
CA ILE A 89 -2.14 -12.87 -20.70
C ILE A 89 -2.54 -11.42 -20.37
N LEU A 90 -1.64 -10.65 -19.76
CA LEU A 90 -1.86 -9.23 -19.47
C LEU A 90 -1.95 -8.40 -20.76
N GLU A 91 -1.07 -8.64 -21.73
CA GLU A 91 -1.12 -8.00 -23.06
C GLU A 91 -2.46 -8.27 -23.76
N GLN A 92 -2.95 -9.51 -23.69
CA GLN A 92 -4.22 -9.89 -24.30
C GLN A 92 -5.42 -9.17 -23.64
N LYS A 93 -5.39 -9.00 -22.32
CA LYS A 93 -6.41 -8.22 -21.57
C LYS A 93 -6.36 -6.74 -21.91
N MET A 94 -5.15 -6.18 -22.07
CA MET A 94 -4.99 -4.79 -22.49
C MET A 94 -5.52 -4.60 -23.92
N ALA A 95 -5.24 -5.54 -24.82
CA ALA A 95 -5.76 -5.52 -26.19
C ALA A 95 -7.30 -5.57 -26.24
N SER A 96 -7.94 -6.43 -25.44
CA SER A 96 -9.40 -6.46 -25.37
C SER A 96 -10.00 -5.16 -24.84
N LEU A 97 -9.37 -4.56 -23.83
CA LEU A 97 -9.84 -3.30 -23.24
C LEU A 97 -9.71 -2.14 -24.24
N VAL A 98 -8.61 -2.09 -25.00
CA VAL A 98 -8.42 -1.07 -26.04
C VAL A 98 -9.45 -1.21 -27.15
N ILE A 99 -9.77 -2.44 -27.57
CA ILE A 99 -10.85 -2.68 -28.54
C ILE A 99 -12.20 -2.21 -27.99
N GLU A 100 -12.49 -2.50 -26.72
CA GLU A 100 -13.74 -2.06 -26.07
C GLU A 100 -13.83 -0.53 -25.96
N MET A 101 -12.75 0.15 -25.59
CA MET A 101 -12.69 1.61 -25.57
C MET A 101 -12.82 2.21 -26.97
N GLN A 102 -12.22 1.57 -27.98
CA GLN A 102 -12.32 2.02 -29.37
C GLN A 102 -13.75 1.86 -29.91
N LEU A 103 -14.40 0.73 -29.60
CA LEU A 103 -15.82 0.51 -29.92
C LEU A 103 -16.74 1.53 -29.24
N PHE A 104 -16.41 1.97 -28.02
CA PHE A 104 -17.15 3.01 -27.31
C PHE A 104 -16.94 4.41 -27.92
N LEU A 105 -15.75 4.69 -28.45
CA LEU A 105 -15.42 5.98 -29.08
C LEU A 105 -15.95 6.09 -30.52
N ASP A 106 -16.01 4.99 -31.26
CA ASP A 106 -16.45 4.98 -32.67
C ASP A 106 -17.98 4.98 -32.82
N ASN A 107 -18.75 4.76 -31.74
CA ASN A 107 -20.21 4.81 -31.79
C ASN A 107 -20.82 5.30 -30.44
N PRO A 108 -21.21 6.58 -30.30
CA PRO A 108 -21.72 7.13 -29.04
C PRO A 108 -23.14 6.65 -28.66
N GLU A 109 -23.78 5.82 -29.49
CA GLU A 109 -25.13 5.31 -29.24
C GLU A 109 -25.19 3.78 -29.12
N HIS A 110 -24.70 3.22 -28.01
CA HIS A 110 -25.32 2.00 -27.48
C HIS A 110 -25.40 2.03 -25.96
N LYS A 111 -26.65 2.23 -25.52
CA LYS A 111 -27.14 2.20 -24.14
C LYS A 111 -26.71 0.90 -23.46
N ALA A 112 -26.10 1.02 -22.28
CA ALA A 112 -25.78 -0.10 -21.40
C ALA A 112 -26.96 -1.10 -21.29
N PRO A 113 -26.71 -2.41 -21.21
CA PRO A 113 -27.78 -3.39 -21.00
C PRO A 113 -28.48 -3.05 -19.69
N LYS A 114 -29.76 -2.66 -19.78
CA LYS A 114 -30.60 -2.41 -18.60
C LYS A 114 -30.66 -3.70 -17.80
N ALA A 115 -30.02 -3.71 -16.63
CA ALA A 115 -30.34 -4.64 -15.57
C ALA A 115 -31.84 -4.52 -15.27
N LYS A 116 -32.60 -5.60 -15.51
CA LYS A 116 -33.96 -5.72 -14.98
C LYS A 116 -33.86 -5.75 -13.46
N VAL A 117 -33.98 -4.58 -12.84
CA VAL A 117 -34.28 -4.46 -11.42
C VAL A 117 -35.74 -4.89 -11.25
N ALA A 118 -35.95 -6.14 -10.84
CA ALA A 118 -37.24 -6.59 -10.31
C ALA A 118 -37.43 -5.93 -8.93
N GLY A 119 -37.88 -4.68 -8.96
CA GLY A 119 -38.28 -3.91 -7.79
C GLY A 119 -39.72 -4.23 -7.41
N GLN A 120 -39.89 -4.77 -6.20
CA GLN A 120 -41.13 -4.86 -5.46
C GLN A 120 -41.79 -3.46 -5.29
N LYS A 121 -43.10 -3.38 -5.54
CA LYS A 121 -44.08 -2.47 -4.89
C LYS A 121 -45.41 -3.25 -4.91
N LYS A 122 -45.94 -3.82 -3.82
CA LYS A 122 -46.53 -3.22 -2.61
C LYS A 122 -47.60 -2.18 -2.92
N THR A 123 -48.87 -2.62 -2.95
CA THR A 123 -50.02 -1.80 -2.52
C THR A 123 -51.04 -2.73 -1.85
N GLN A 124 -51.59 -2.19 -0.79
CA GLN A 124 -52.43 -2.77 0.24
C GLN A 124 -53.83 -2.11 0.09
N MET A 125 -54.86 -2.81 0.56
CA MET A 125 -56.22 -2.34 0.91
C MET A 125 -57.33 -2.33 -0.15
N ALA A 126 -58.39 -3.06 0.24
CA ALA A 126 -59.80 -2.68 0.31
C ALA A 126 -60.80 -3.28 -0.70
N ASP A 127 -61.97 -3.60 -0.11
CA ASP A 127 -63.29 -3.94 -0.67
C ASP A 127 -63.52 -5.38 -1.18
N ALA A 128 -64.66 -6.04 -1.03
CA ALA A 128 -65.83 -6.02 -0.14
C ALA A 128 -66.72 -7.16 -0.68
N ASP A 129 -67.04 -8.17 0.14
CA ASP A 129 -68.31 -8.93 0.25
C ASP A 129 -68.10 -10.19 1.12
#